data_AF-A0A842I6R9-F1
#
_entry.id   AF-A0A842I6R9-F1
#
_cell.length_a   1.000
_cell.length_b   1.000
_cell.length_c   1.000
_cell.angle_alpha   90.00
_cell.angle_beta   90.00
_cell.angle_gamma   90.00
#
_symmetry.space_group_name_H-M   'P 1'
#
loop_
_entity.id
_entity.type
_entity.pdbx_description
1 polymer ?
#
loop_
_entity_poly.entity_id
_entity_poly.type
_entity_poly.pdbx_seq_one_letter_code
_entity_poly.pdbx_strand_id
1 'polypeptide(L)'
;MNAQKIFLALGLALGLSACASGEPATRSVGVENLTIASQGGGPMPQVLPQGPKVLAAKYAVQGFQIIVPRTLKVSEANTFKPRADIVWHGDLPGDRYAQIGAILTAAATDATAGMTEGRPVTLELTLVKFHALTEKTRYTIGGTHELRFDMVVRDATTGEILDGPRLIVADTHGAGGAQAIAEEAAGRTQKVVVTERLAEVLRRELSGPVSDPTLVARAQAQALEPLIITR
;
A
#
# COMPACT_ATOMS: atom_id res chain seq x y z
N MET A 1 12.62 -83.22 -24.35
CA MET A 1 12.77 -81.78 -24.65
C MET A 1 11.35 -81.22 -24.68
N ASN A 2 10.89 -80.43 -23.71
CA ASN A 2 11.48 -79.18 -23.24
C ASN A 2 11.52 -79.07 -21.70
N ALA A 3 12.66 -78.57 -21.23
CA ALA A 3 12.96 -78.17 -19.86
C ALA A 3 12.08 -76.95 -19.47
N GLN A 4 11.70 -76.65 -18.23
CA GLN A 4 12.31 -76.78 -16.91
C GLN A 4 11.14 -76.83 -15.90
N LYS A 5 10.89 -77.90 -15.13
CA LYS A 5 11.42 -78.18 -13.78
C LYS A 5 11.63 -76.92 -12.92
N ILE A 6 10.68 -76.63 -12.03
CA ILE A 6 10.76 -76.91 -10.57
C ILE A 6 11.87 -76.12 -9.91
N PHE A 7 11.54 -75.06 -9.17
CA PHE A 7 12.09 -74.81 -7.84
C PHE A 7 11.07 -74.02 -7.01
N LEU A 8 10.33 -74.79 -6.22
CA LEU A 8 9.64 -74.33 -5.02
C LEU A 8 10.70 -73.97 -3.96
N ALA A 9 10.38 -72.97 -3.14
CA ALA A 9 10.86 -72.76 -1.77
C ALA A 9 12.16 -71.96 -1.51
N LEU A 10 11.97 -71.01 -0.59
CA LEU A 10 12.88 -70.56 0.47
C LEU A 10 14.02 -69.60 0.08
N GLY A 11 13.80 -68.32 0.36
CA GLY A 11 14.81 -67.26 0.28
C GLY A 11 14.45 -66.10 1.19
N LEU A 12 14.48 -66.34 2.50
CA LEU A 12 14.50 -65.31 3.53
C LEU A 12 15.82 -64.54 3.41
N ALA A 13 15.79 -63.30 2.94
CA ALA A 13 16.94 -62.39 2.99
C ALA A 13 16.49 -60.96 3.28
N LEU A 14 16.90 -60.50 4.46
CA LEU A 14 16.71 -59.19 5.05
C LEU A 14 17.20 -58.06 4.13
N GLY A 15 16.37 -57.03 3.97
CA GLY A 15 16.72 -55.77 3.34
C GLY A 15 16.12 -54.60 4.12
N LEU A 16 16.76 -54.21 5.21
CA LEU A 16 16.52 -52.93 5.86
C LEU A 16 17.08 -51.80 4.97
N SER A 17 16.21 -50.91 4.48
CA SER A 17 16.55 -49.56 4.02
C SER A 17 15.25 -48.76 3.97
N ALA A 18 14.93 -48.05 5.05
CA ALA A 18 15.27 -46.65 5.28
C ALA A 18 14.17 -45.73 4.74
N CYS A 19 13.32 -45.27 5.66
CA CYS A 19 12.39 -44.17 5.48
C CYS A 19 13.18 -42.92 5.11
N ALA A 20 13.07 -42.46 3.86
CA ALA A 20 13.55 -41.14 3.46
C ALA A 20 12.53 -40.09 3.92
N SER A 21 12.58 -39.75 5.20
CA SER A 21 11.98 -38.54 5.75
C SER A 21 12.97 -37.42 5.50
N GLY A 22 12.73 -36.59 4.49
CA GLY A 22 13.60 -35.43 4.22
C GLY A 22 13.61 -34.48 5.42
N GLU A 23 14.79 -34.19 5.96
CA GLU A 23 15.01 -33.17 6.98
C GLU A 23 14.33 -31.84 6.62
N PRO A 24 13.56 -31.23 7.54
CA PRO A 24 13.44 -29.79 7.55
C PRO A 24 14.79 -29.20 7.94
N ALA A 25 15.25 -28.21 7.17
CA ALA A 25 16.43 -27.42 7.51
C ALA A 25 16.23 -26.75 8.88
N THR A 26 16.77 -27.38 9.93
CA THR A 26 16.91 -26.78 11.26
C THR A 26 18.16 -25.91 11.23
N ARG A 27 17.98 -24.60 11.29
CA ARG A 27 19.05 -23.68 11.69
C ARG A 27 18.57 -22.89 12.90
N SER A 28 19.06 -23.37 14.05
CA SER A 28 19.19 -22.72 15.36
C SER A 28 17.99 -21.97 15.89
N VAL A 29 17.28 -22.63 16.81
CA VAL A 29 16.66 -21.96 17.94
C VAL A 29 17.79 -21.41 18.81
N GLY A 30 17.99 -20.10 18.82
CA GLY A 30 18.68 -19.43 19.93
C GLY A 30 17.74 -19.38 21.12
N VAL A 31 17.60 -20.49 21.85
CA VAL A 31 17.08 -20.44 23.22
C VAL A 31 18.25 -20.08 24.13
N GLU A 32 18.63 -18.81 24.10
CA GLU A 32 19.26 -18.19 25.26
C GLU A 32 18.34 -17.04 25.67
N ASN A 33 17.34 -17.39 26.47
CA ASN A 33 16.82 -16.55 27.55
C ASN A 33 15.65 -17.22 28.28
N LEU A 34 15.95 -18.35 28.93
CA LEU A 34 15.32 -18.65 30.22
C LEU A 34 16.36 -18.55 31.33
N THR A 35 16.45 -17.33 31.86
CA THR A 35 16.65 -16.95 33.27
C THR A 35 17.76 -17.62 34.09
N ILE A 36 18.81 -16.85 34.41
CA ILE A 36 19.23 -16.59 35.80
C ILE A 36 19.57 -15.10 35.93
N ALA A 37 18.85 -14.41 36.81
CA ALA A 37 19.27 -13.12 37.34
C ALA A 37 20.49 -13.32 38.25
N SER A 38 21.66 -12.80 37.84
CA SER A 38 22.69 -12.34 38.78
C SER A 38 23.81 -11.63 38.03
N GLN A 39 24.07 -10.38 38.44
CA GLN A 39 25.26 -9.55 38.19
C GLN A 39 25.35 -8.76 36.87
N GLY A 40 25.17 -7.45 36.99
CA GLY A 40 25.48 -6.47 35.94
C GLY A 40 24.63 -5.20 36.02
N GLY A 41 24.75 -4.42 37.09
CA GLY A 41 23.99 -3.18 37.32
C GLY A 41 24.46 -2.02 36.44
N GLY A 42 24.13 -2.07 35.15
CA GLY A 42 24.19 -0.93 34.24
C GLY A 42 22.79 -0.60 33.73
N PRO A 43 22.36 0.68 33.68
CA PRO A 43 21.07 1.01 33.11
C PRO A 43 21.11 0.71 31.60
N MET A 44 20.44 -0.37 31.21
CA MET A 44 20.02 -0.59 29.83
C MET A 44 19.19 0.64 29.39
N PRO A 45 19.46 1.25 28.23
CA PRO A 45 18.57 2.25 27.67
C PRO A 45 17.20 1.59 27.50
N GLN A 46 16.20 2.04 28.26
CA GLN A 46 14.83 1.66 28.01
C GLN A 46 14.43 2.22 26.65
N VAL A 47 14.54 1.41 25.61
CA VAL A 47 13.85 1.66 24.35
C VAL A 47 12.38 1.42 24.64
N LEU A 48 11.69 2.46 25.11
CA LEU A 48 10.24 2.43 25.24
C LEU A 48 9.66 2.10 23.85
N PRO A 49 8.70 1.16 23.74
CA PRO A 49 7.97 0.96 22.49
C PRO A 49 7.40 2.30 22.06
N GLN A 50 7.77 2.80 20.88
CA GLN A 50 7.14 4.00 20.35
C GLN A 50 5.68 3.63 20.08
N GLY A 51 4.78 4.11 20.94
CA GLY A 51 3.34 3.95 20.78
C GLY A 51 2.83 4.56 19.47
N PRO A 52 1.52 4.42 19.18
CA PRO A 52 0.92 4.96 17.97
C PRO A 52 1.30 6.44 17.76
N LYS A 53 1.91 6.75 16.61
CA LYS A 53 2.24 8.14 16.23
C LYS A 53 0.99 8.81 15.68
N VAL A 54 0.49 9.80 16.40
CA VAL A 54 -0.64 10.64 15.97
C VAL A 54 -0.09 11.68 15.00
N LEU A 55 -0.72 11.82 13.83
CA LEU A 55 -0.37 12.84 12.83
C LEU A 55 -1.41 13.96 12.84
N ALA A 56 -0.97 15.21 12.65
CA ALA A 56 -1.83 16.37 12.42
C ALA A 56 -1.36 17.13 11.18
N ALA A 57 -2.27 17.90 10.58
CA ALA A 57 -1.96 18.74 9.43
C ALA A 57 -0.80 19.69 9.76
N LYS A 58 0.21 19.75 8.89
CA LYS A 58 1.37 20.64 9.04
C LYS A 58 1.12 22.03 8.46
N TYR A 59 0.19 22.12 7.52
CA TYR A 59 -0.05 23.30 6.69
C TYR A 59 -1.53 23.67 6.62
N ALA A 60 -1.78 24.95 6.40
CA ALA A 60 -3.08 25.44 5.99
C ALA A 60 -3.12 25.46 4.45
N VAL A 61 -3.73 24.46 3.83
CA VAL A 61 -3.74 24.34 2.36
C VAL A 61 -4.83 25.22 1.77
N GLN A 62 -4.43 26.21 0.98
CA GLN A 62 -5.34 27.19 0.37
C GLN A 62 -5.76 26.82 -1.05
N GLY A 63 -5.01 25.95 -1.71
CA GLY A 63 -5.32 25.50 -3.07
C GLY A 63 -4.27 24.56 -3.63
N PHE A 64 -4.57 24.01 -4.79
CA PHE A 64 -3.67 23.10 -5.50
C PHE A 64 -3.82 23.26 -7.01
N GLN A 65 -2.72 23.00 -7.72
CA GLN A 65 -2.65 22.93 -9.17
C GLN A 65 -2.33 21.50 -9.58
N ILE A 66 -3.18 20.91 -10.42
CA ILE A 66 -2.96 19.57 -10.98
C ILE A 66 -2.42 19.72 -12.40
N ILE A 67 -1.27 19.11 -12.66
CA ILE A 67 -0.64 19.08 -13.97
C ILE A 67 -0.61 17.64 -14.45
N VAL A 68 -1.28 17.37 -15.57
CA VAL A 68 -1.23 16.06 -16.26
C VAL A 68 -0.54 16.27 -17.61
N PRO A 69 0.78 16.03 -17.71
CA PRO A 69 1.53 16.35 -18.91
C PRO A 69 0.99 15.58 -20.13
N ARG A 70 0.73 16.29 -21.23
CA ARG A 70 0.29 15.69 -22.51
C ARG A 70 1.37 14.85 -23.21
N THR A 71 2.60 14.88 -22.67
CA THR A 71 3.72 14.04 -23.11
C THR A 71 3.64 12.60 -22.57
N LEU A 72 2.82 12.33 -21.55
CA LEU A 72 2.64 10.99 -20.99
C LEU A 72 1.91 10.09 -21.99
N LYS A 73 2.43 8.90 -22.24
CA LYS A 73 1.81 7.98 -23.19
C LYS A 73 0.57 7.32 -22.57
N VAL A 74 -0.56 7.41 -23.26
CA VAL A 74 -1.80 6.71 -22.91
C VAL A 74 -1.88 5.36 -23.63
N SER A 75 -2.42 4.33 -22.97
CA SER A 75 -2.81 3.08 -23.63
C SER A 75 -4.16 2.57 -23.12
N GLU A 76 -5.02 2.25 -24.08
CA GLU A 76 -6.30 1.56 -23.89
C GLU A 76 -6.18 0.03 -24.11
N ALA A 77 -4.95 -0.47 -24.28
CA ALA A 77 -4.75 -1.87 -24.64
C ALA A 77 -5.15 -2.78 -23.47
N ASN A 78 -6.10 -3.68 -23.70
CA ASN A 78 -6.56 -4.64 -22.68
C ASN A 78 -5.59 -5.84 -22.53
N THR A 79 -4.36 -5.57 -22.11
CA THR A 79 -3.30 -6.56 -21.85
C THR A 79 -2.92 -6.54 -20.37
N PHE A 80 -2.11 -7.49 -19.90
CA PHE A 80 -1.78 -7.58 -18.47
C PHE A 80 -1.00 -6.37 -17.94
N LYS A 81 -0.07 -5.83 -18.73
CA LYS A 81 0.70 -4.63 -18.39
C LYS A 81 1.06 -3.85 -19.66
N PRO A 82 0.20 -2.94 -20.13
CA PRO A 82 0.50 -2.10 -21.28
C PRO A 82 1.76 -1.25 -21.07
N ARG A 83 2.54 -1.03 -22.13
CA ARG A 83 3.72 -0.14 -22.12
C ARG A 83 3.30 1.31 -22.34
N ALA A 84 2.88 1.96 -21.26
CA ALA A 84 2.38 3.33 -21.22
C ALA A 84 2.52 3.92 -19.81
N ASP A 85 2.43 5.25 -19.73
CA ASP A 85 2.46 6.01 -18.47
C ASP A 85 1.05 6.13 -17.88
N ILE A 86 0.03 6.23 -18.73
CA ILE A 86 -1.38 6.30 -18.36
C ILE A 86 -2.13 5.07 -18.89
N VAL A 87 -2.72 4.29 -17.99
CA VAL A 87 -3.68 3.21 -18.26
C VAL A 87 -4.84 3.37 -17.29
N TRP A 88 -6.04 3.61 -17.84
CA TRP A 88 -7.23 3.83 -17.04
C TRP A 88 -8.47 3.21 -17.68
N HIS A 89 -9.09 2.27 -16.96
CA HIS A 89 -10.31 1.57 -17.38
C HIS A 89 -11.44 1.70 -16.35
N GLY A 90 -11.31 2.60 -15.37
CA GLY A 90 -12.31 2.76 -14.31
C GLY A 90 -13.47 3.71 -14.67
N ASP A 91 -13.24 4.62 -15.61
CA ASP A 91 -14.29 5.47 -16.20
C ASP A 91 -14.59 5.01 -17.65
N LEU A 92 -15.80 5.36 -18.11
CA LEU A 92 -16.17 5.22 -19.53
C LEU A 92 -15.08 5.81 -20.45
N PRO A 93 -14.91 5.28 -21.67
CA PRO A 93 -13.94 5.81 -22.63
C PRO A 93 -14.07 7.34 -22.82
N GLY A 94 -12.94 8.04 -22.84
CA GLY A 94 -12.89 9.51 -22.93
C GLY A 94 -11.45 10.07 -22.85
N ASP A 95 -11.30 11.37 -22.63
CA ASP A 95 -9.98 12.00 -22.43
C ASP A 95 -9.35 11.51 -21.12
N ARG A 96 -8.40 10.58 -21.21
CA ARG A 96 -7.73 10.02 -20.04
C ARG A 96 -7.00 11.06 -19.22
N TYR A 97 -6.43 12.10 -19.84
CA TYR A 97 -5.73 13.14 -19.09
C TYR A 97 -6.71 13.95 -18.23
N ALA A 98 -7.87 14.29 -18.79
CA ALA A 98 -8.92 15.01 -18.06
C ALA A 98 -9.51 14.14 -16.93
N GLN A 99 -9.75 12.85 -17.20
CA GLN A 99 -10.23 11.91 -16.19
C GLN A 99 -9.25 11.74 -15.03
N ILE A 100 -7.95 11.57 -15.30
CA ILE A 100 -6.94 11.47 -14.25
C ILE A 100 -6.77 12.80 -13.51
N GLY A 101 -6.83 13.94 -14.20
CA GLY A 101 -6.82 15.25 -13.57
C GLY A 101 -7.99 15.44 -12.59
N ALA A 102 -9.18 14.95 -12.93
CA ALA A 102 -10.35 14.97 -12.06
C ALA A 102 -10.18 14.05 -10.84
N ILE A 103 -9.59 12.87 -11.01
CA ILE A 103 -9.30 11.93 -9.91
C ILE A 103 -8.30 12.56 -8.91
N LEU A 104 -7.20 13.14 -9.40
CA LEU A 104 -6.22 13.82 -8.56
C LEU A 104 -6.83 15.04 -7.85
N THR A 105 -7.67 15.81 -8.55
CA THR A 105 -8.42 16.94 -7.96
C THR A 105 -9.34 16.49 -6.84
N ALA A 106 -10.10 15.41 -7.04
CA ALA A 106 -11.00 14.86 -6.04
C ALA A 106 -10.22 14.36 -4.81
N ALA A 107 -9.14 13.64 -5.04
CA ALA A 107 -8.27 13.14 -3.97
C ALA A 107 -7.60 14.28 -3.18
N ALA A 108 -7.10 15.32 -3.85
CA ALA A 108 -6.50 16.47 -3.20
C ALA A 108 -7.53 17.23 -2.36
N THR A 109 -8.73 17.46 -2.91
CA THR A 109 -9.85 18.07 -2.17
C THR A 109 -10.15 17.31 -0.88
N ASP A 110 -10.31 15.99 -0.95
CA ASP A 110 -10.60 15.16 0.24
C ASP A 110 -9.42 15.12 1.22
N ALA A 111 -8.19 15.05 0.72
CA ALA A 111 -7.00 15.05 1.57
C ALA A 111 -6.88 16.33 2.40
N THR A 112 -7.20 17.48 1.80
CA THR A 112 -6.92 18.80 2.38
C THR A 112 -8.13 19.48 3.02
N ALA A 113 -9.32 18.88 2.98
CA ALA A 113 -10.56 19.50 3.46
C ALA A 113 -10.49 20.03 4.91
N GLY A 114 -9.72 19.37 5.79
CA GLY A 114 -9.52 19.78 7.19
C GLY A 114 -8.19 20.49 7.48
N MET A 115 -7.40 20.81 6.45
CA MET A 115 -6.08 21.41 6.61
C MET A 115 -6.16 22.94 6.61
N THR A 116 -6.76 23.51 7.67
CA THR A 116 -7.04 24.96 7.78
C THR A 116 -6.09 25.71 8.72
N GLU A 117 -5.21 25.00 9.42
CA GLU A 117 -4.30 25.56 10.42
C GLU A 117 -2.83 25.31 10.04
N GLY A 118 -1.92 26.17 10.50
CA GLY A 118 -0.50 26.10 10.18
C GLY A 118 -0.07 27.10 9.10
N ARG A 119 1.11 26.90 8.51
CA ARG A 119 1.64 27.81 7.48
C ARG A 119 0.77 27.73 6.22
N PRO A 120 0.29 28.86 5.66
CA PRO A 120 -0.45 28.88 4.42
C PRO A 120 0.36 28.38 3.23
N VAL A 121 -0.16 27.39 2.50
CA VAL A 121 0.52 26.82 1.32
C VAL A 121 -0.41 26.58 0.14
N THR A 122 0.18 26.52 -1.05
CA THR A 122 -0.42 25.94 -2.24
C THR A 122 0.38 24.72 -2.70
N LEU A 123 -0.30 23.76 -3.31
CA LEU A 123 0.32 22.53 -3.81
C LEU A 123 0.39 22.53 -5.33
N GLU A 124 1.44 21.94 -5.88
CA GLU A 124 1.53 21.62 -7.30
C GLU A 124 1.76 20.11 -7.41
N LEU A 125 0.81 19.41 -8.05
CA LEU A 125 0.86 17.96 -8.24
C LEU A 125 1.04 17.67 -9.74
N THR A 126 2.21 17.17 -10.12
CA THR A 126 2.51 16.82 -11.52
C THR A 126 2.49 15.32 -11.70
N LEU A 127 1.58 14.81 -12.54
CA LEU A 127 1.49 13.38 -12.80
C LEU A 127 2.76 12.87 -13.48
N VAL A 128 3.30 11.77 -12.94
CA VAL A 128 4.42 11.03 -13.53
C VAL A 128 3.92 9.72 -14.13
N LYS A 129 3.03 9.02 -13.42
CA LYS A 129 2.48 7.73 -13.87
C LYS A 129 1.13 7.45 -13.24
N PHE A 130 0.20 6.96 -14.06
CA PHE A 130 -1.10 6.48 -13.63
C PHE A 130 -1.41 5.16 -14.35
N HIS A 131 -0.90 4.06 -13.82
CA HIS A 131 -1.09 2.74 -14.40
C HIS A 131 -2.03 1.93 -13.53
N ALA A 132 -3.30 1.96 -13.88
CA ALA A 132 -4.33 1.21 -13.20
C ALA A 132 -4.56 -0.15 -13.90
N LEU A 133 -5.42 -0.99 -13.31
CA LEU A 133 -5.67 -2.33 -13.86
C LEU A 133 -6.53 -2.23 -15.11
N THR A 134 -6.09 -2.89 -16.18
CA THR A 134 -6.93 -3.21 -17.34
C THR A 134 -8.03 -4.18 -16.93
N GLU A 135 -9.10 -4.26 -17.71
CA GLU A 135 -10.17 -5.25 -17.48
C GLU A 135 -9.62 -6.68 -17.46
N LYS A 136 -8.67 -7.00 -18.35
CA LYS A 136 -8.03 -8.32 -18.42
C LYS A 136 -7.34 -8.64 -17.10
N THR A 137 -6.54 -7.72 -16.55
CA THR A 137 -5.86 -7.93 -15.28
C THR A 137 -6.87 -7.99 -14.13
N ARG A 138 -7.80 -7.04 -14.08
CA ARG A 138 -8.79 -6.89 -13.01
C ARG A 138 -9.74 -8.08 -12.91
N TYR A 139 -10.25 -8.60 -14.02
CA TYR A 139 -11.16 -9.76 -14.01
C TYR A 139 -10.44 -11.11 -14.05
N THR A 140 -9.13 -11.14 -13.80
CA THR A 140 -8.37 -12.39 -13.67
C THR A 140 -7.55 -12.43 -12.37
N ILE A 141 -6.37 -11.81 -12.37
CA ILE A 141 -5.35 -11.97 -11.32
C ILE A 141 -5.24 -10.76 -10.39
N GLY A 142 -5.78 -9.60 -10.78
CA GLY A 142 -5.55 -8.35 -10.05
C GLY A 142 -4.10 -7.87 -10.21
N GLY A 143 -3.68 -6.92 -9.38
CA GLY A 143 -2.32 -6.40 -9.46
C GLY A 143 -2.09 -5.18 -8.59
N THR A 144 -1.21 -4.30 -9.06
CA THR A 144 -0.88 -3.05 -8.39
C THR A 144 -1.29 -1.88 -9.27
N HIS A 145 -2.03 -0.94 -8.72
CA HIS A 145 -2.17 0.39 -9.28
C HIS A 145 -0.85 1.13 -9.05
N GLU A 146 -0.11 1.47 -10.12
CA GLU A 146 1.11 2.28 -10.02
C GLU A 146 0.72 3.76 -10.16
N LEU A 147 0.73 4.49 -9.04
CA LEU A 147 0.20 5.85 -8.92
C LEU A 147 1.32 6.77 -8.44
N ARG A 148 1.86 7.59 -9.33
CA ARG A 148 3.05 8.40 -9.05
C ARG A 148 2.92 9.80 -9.59
N PHE A 149 3.30 10.77 -8.77
CA PHE A 149 3.26 12.18 -9.11
C PHE A 149 4.33 12.91 -8.30
N ASP A 150 4.87 13.98 -8.88
CA ASP A 150 5.71 14.91 -8.13
C ASP A 150 4.84 15.88 -7.36
N MET A 151 5.23 16.20 -6.13
CA MET A 151 4.59 17.21 -5.31
C MET A 151 5.59 18.33 -4.98
N VAL A 152 5.13 19.56 -5.15
CA VAL A 152 5.79 20.78 -4.66
C VAL A 152 4.84 21.47 -3.68
N VAL A 153 5.38 21.91 -2.55
CA VAL A 153 4.66 22.76 -1.58
C VAL A 153 5.23 24.17 -1.70
N ARG A 154 4.37 25.15 -1.93
CA ARG A 154 4.75 26.57 -2.05
C ARG A 154 4.12 27.39 -0.96
N ASP A 155 4.81 28.41 -0.50
CA ASP A 155 4.23 29.43 0.37
C ASP A 155 3.10 30.16 -0.37
N ALA A 156 1.91 30.24 0.23
CA ALA A 156 0.74 30.76 -0.48
C ALA A 156 0.80 32.26 -0.75
N THR A 157 1.60 33.03 0.00
CA THR A 157 1.73 34.48 -0.18
C THR A 157 2.84 34.84 -1.15
N THR A 158 3.99 34.17 -1.04
CA THR A 158 5.20 34.53 -1.80
C THR A 158 5.43 33.65 -3.04
N GLY A 159 4.84 32.46 -3.08
CA GLY A 159 5.08 31.45 -4.13
C GLY A 159 6.42 30.72 -4.01
N GLU A 160 7.20 31.00 -2.96
CA GLU A 160 8.48 30.34 -2.68
C GLU A 160 8.27 28.83 -2.48
N ILE A 161 9.17 28.01 -3.03
CA ILE A 161 9.15 26.56 -2.82
C ILE A 161 9.61 26.27 -1.39
N LEU A 162 8.75 25.62 -0.61
CA LEU A 162 9.02 25.23 0.78
C LEU A 162 9.46 23.77 0.90
N ASP A 163 8.95 22.92 0.00
CA ASP A 163 9.28 21.50 -0.07
C ASP A 163 9.10 21.00 -1.52
N GLY A 164 9.91 20.02 -1.91
CA GLY A 164 9.90 19.41 -3.24
C GLY A 164 10.69 20.18 -4.31
N PRO A 165 10.58 19.78 -5.59
CA PRO A 165 9.75 18.67 -6.08
C PRO A 165 10.23 17.33 -5.54
N ARG A 166 9.28 16.51 -5.07
CA ARG A 166 9.57 15.14 -4.62
C ARG A 166 8.56 14.16 -5.18
N LEU A 167 9.06 13.00 -5.60
CA LEU A 167 8.23 11.92 -6.13
C LEU A 167 7.42 11.28 -5.01
N ILE A 168 6.11 11.28 -5.18
CA ILE A 168 5.16 10.59 -4.32
C ILE A 168 4.81 9.26 -4.97
N VAL A 169 4.90 8.18 -4.19
CA VAL A 169 4.50 6.83 -4.60
C VAL A 169 3.26 6.45 -3.81
N ALA A 170 2.13 6.43 -4.49
CA ALA A 170 0.82 6.07 -3.94
C ALA A 170 0.34 4.70 -4.41
N ASP A 171 1.28 3.83 -4.80
CA ASP A 171 0.98 2.49 -5.28
C ASP A 171 0.09 1.72 -4.27
N THR A 172 -0.89 0.96 -4.78
CA THR A 172 -1.80 0.16 -3.95
C THR A 172 -2.27 -1.09 -4.68
N HIS A 173 -2.64 -2.11 -3.93
CA HIS A 173 -3.19 -3.34 -4.50
C HIS A 173 -4.59 -3.10 -5.09
N GLY A 174 -4.84 -3.70 -6.25
CA GLY A 174 -6.15 -3.80 -6.86
C GLY A 174 -6.56 -5.26 -6.96
N ALA A 175 -7.77 -5.57 -6.49
CA ALA A 175 -8.31 -6.92 -6.49
C ALA A 175 -8.42 -7.53 -7.90
N GLY A 176 -8.43 -8.86 -7.93
CA GLY A 176 -8.53 -9.68 -9.13
C GLY A 176 -9.75 -10.60 -9.14
N GLY A 177 -10.20 -10.97 -10.34
CA GLY A 177 -11.15 -12.07 -10.56
C GLY A 177 -12.45 -11.89 -9.78
N ALA A 178 -12.87 -12.95 -9.08
CA ALA A 178 -14.13 -12.95 -8.32
C ALA A 178 -14.18 -11.87 -7.22
N GLN A 179 -13.04 -11.53 -6.62
CA GLN A 179 -13.00 -10.47 -5.61
C GLN A 179 -13.26 -9.09 -6.22
N ALA A 180 -12.66 -8.79 -7.37
CA ALA A 180 -12.91 -7.53 -8.08
C ALA A 180 -14.38 -7.37 -8.48
N ILE A 181 -15.02 -8.47 -8.90
CA ILE A 181 -16.46 -8.49 -9.24
C ILE A 181 -17.30 -8.22 -8.00
N ALA A 182 -16.99 -8.86 -6.87
CA ALA A 182 -17.71 -8.65 -5.61
C ALA A 182 -17.55 -7.22 -5.09
N GLU A 183 -16.33 -6.66 -5.17
CA GLU A 183 -16.05 -5.27 -4.81
C GLU A 183 -16.86 -4.28 -5.66
N GLU A 184 -16.91 -4.48 -6.98
CA GLU A 184 -17.73 -3.65 -7.88
C GLU A 184 -19.21 -3.73 -7.56
N ALA A 185 -19.74 -4.93 -7.31
CA ALA A 185 -21.12 -5.12 -6.90
C ALA A 185 -21.45 -4.42 -5.57
N ALA A 186 -20.46 -4.27 -4.69
CA ALA A 186 -20.54 -3.51 -3.44
C ALA A 186 -20.25 -2.01 -3.60
N GLY A 187 -20.05 -1.51 -4.83
CA GLY A 187 -19.74 -0.10 -5.11
C GLY A 187 -18.27 0.29 -4.89
N ARG A 188 -17.41 -0.66 -4.52
CA ARG A 188 -15.96 -0.48 -4.31
C ARG A 188 -15.21 -0.54 -5.65
N THR A 189 -15.55 0.37 -6.56
CA THR A 189 -14.97 0.37 -7.92
C THR A 189 -13.48 0.73 -7.91
N GLN A 190 -12.80 0.51 -9.04
CA GLN A 190 -11.40 0.90 -9.22
C GLN A 190 -11.17 2.38 -8.91
N LYS A 191 -12.12 3.24 -9.31
CA LYS A 191 -12.07 4.68 -9.08
C LYS A 191 -12.12 5.02 -7.60
N VAL A 192 -12.96 4.35 -6.83
CA VAL A 192 -13.04 4.52 -5.38
C VAL A 192 -11.71 4.16 -4.74
N VAL A 193 -11.19 2.96 -5.02
CA VAL A 193 -9.92 2.47 -4.44
C VAL A 193 -8.75 3.42 -4.73
N VAL A 194 -8.61 3.87 -5.98
CA VAL A 194 -7.51 4.75 -6.40
C VAL A 194 -7.66 6.16 -5.80
N THR A 195 -8.87 6.73 -5.81
CA THR A 195 -9.10 8.09 -5.31
C THR A 195 -8.85 8.16 -3.81
N GLU A 196 -9.37 7.20 -3.05
CA GLU A 196 -9.15 7.14 -1.60
C GLU A 196 -7.68 6.93 -1.25
N ARG A 197 -6.97 6.07 -2.00
CA ARG A 197 -5.54 5.88 -1.79
C ARG A 197 -4.75 7.16 -2.01
N LEU A 198 -5.03 7.88 -3.10
CA LEU A 198 -4.39 9.16 -3.39
C LEU A 198 -4.66 10.17 -2.27
N ALA A 199 -5.90 10.24 -1.77
CA ALA A 199 -6.27 11.14 -0.68
C ALA A 199 -5.55 10.78 0.63
N GLU A 200 -5.50 9.49 0.98
CA GLU A 200 -4.79 8.98 2.16
C GLU A 200 -3.29 9.34 2.10
N VAL A 201 -2.65 9.09 0.96
CA VAL A 201 -1.24 9.41 0.77
C VAL A 201 -1.01 10.91 0.87
N LEU A 202 -1.76 11.73 0.12
CA LEU A 202 -1.62 13.20 0.17
C LEU A 202 -1.79 13.73 1.60
N ARG A 203 -2.81 13.27 2.32
CA ARG A 203 -3.07 13.67 3.71
C ARG A 203 -1.88 13.33 4.60
N ARG A 204 -1.32 12.12 4.47
CA ARG A 204 -0.13 11.70 5.22
C ARG A 204 1.09 12.55 4.87
N GLU A 205 1.33 12.79 3.59
CA GLU A 205 2.47 13.57 3.10
C GLU A 205 2.45 15.04 3.56
N LEU A 206 1.27 15.57 3.87
CA LEU A 206 1.03 16.95 4.34
C LEU A 206 0.82 17.04 5.85
N SER A 207 0.97 15.92 6.58
CA SER A 207 0.84 15.86 8.03
C SER A 207 2.18 15.60 8.72
N GLY A 208 2.31 16.07 9.96
CA GLY A 208 3.48 15.84 10.82
C GLY A 208 3.09 15.17 12.15
N PRO A 209 4.05 14.58 12.87
CA PRO A 209 3.78 13.98 14.18
C PRO A 209 3.35 15.03 15.20
N VAL A 210 2.33 14.71 15.98
CA VAL A 210 1.89 15.50 17.14
C VAL A 210 2.79 15.18 18.32
N SER A 211 3.46 16.19 18.87
CA SER A 211 4.33 16.05 20.05
C SER A 211 3.64 16.37 21.38
N ASP A 212 2.43 16.93 21.35
CA ASP A 212 1.66 17.24 22.56
C ASP A 212 1.08 15.94 23.18
N PRO A 213 1.49 15.56 24.42
CA PRO A 213 1.03 14.34 25.07
C PRO A 213 -0.48 14.26 25.28
N THR A 214 -1.15 15.41 25.47
CA THR A 214 -2.60 15.46 25.72
C THR A 214 -3.40 15.22 24.46
N LEU A 215 -2.93 15.73 23.32
CA LEU A 215 -3.53 15.48 22.01
C LEU A 215 -3.27 14.03 21.57
N VAL A 216 -2.08 13.50 21.84
CA VAL A 216 -1.75 12.10 21.59
C VAL A 216 -2.65 11.17 22.40
N ALA A 217 -2.82 11.43 23.70
CA ALA A 217 -3.69 10.63 24.57
C ALA A 217 -5.16 10.67 24.14
N ARG A 218 -5.68 11.85 23.76
CA ARG A 218 -7.06 11.98 23.24
C ARG A 218 -7.27 11.22 21.95
N ALA A 219 -6.37 11.38 20.97
CA ALA A 219 -6.48 10.68 19.70
C ALA A 219 -6.38 9.16 19.85
N GLN A 220 -5.52 8.68 20.77
CA GLN A 220 -5.43 7.25 21.11
C GLN A 220 -6.69 6.73 21.79
N ALA A 221 -7.28 7.49 22.74
CA ALA A 221 -8.53 7.11 23.39
C ALA A 221 -9.70 7.04 22.38
N GLN A 222 -9.76 7.99 21.45
CA GLN A 222 -10.82 8.07 20.45
C GLN A 222 -10.73 6.98 19.37
N ALA A 223 -9.52 6.46 19.11
CA ALA A 223 -9.32 5.28 18.25
C ALA A 223 -9.69 3.95 18.93
N LEU A 224 -9.83 3.93 20.25
CA LEU A 224 -10.16 2.75 21.06
C LEU A 224 -11.64 2.68 21.47
N GLU A 225 -12.40 3.76 21.25
CA GLU A 225 -13.86 3.77 21.45
C GLU A 225 -14.53 2.86 20.40
N PRO A 226 -15.23 1.79 20.79
CA PRO A 226 -16.00 0.99 19.85
C PRO A 226 -17.11 1.86 19.25
N LEU A 227 -17.24 1.81 17.93
CA LEU A 227 -18.34 2.45 17.21
C LEU A 227 -19.65 1.73 17.59
N ILE A 228 -20.29 2.13 18.69
CA ILE A 228 -21.61 1.62 19.06
C ILE A 228 -22.62 2.32 18.15
N ILE A 229 -22.93 1.69 17.02
CA ILE A 229 -24.09 2.04 16.22
C ILE A 229 -25.31 1.41 16.89
N THR A 230 -25.98 2.16 17.77
CA THR A 230 -27.36 1.86 18.15
C THR A 230 -28.27 2.23 16.99
N ARG A 231 -29.08 1.26 16.52
CA ARG A 231 -30.21 1.49 15.62
C ARG A 231 -31.34 2.24 16.30
#